data_AF-A0A846PGU0-F1
#
_entry.id   AF-A0A846PGU0-F1
#
_cell.length_a   1.000
_cell.length_b   1.000
_cell.length_c   1.000
_cell.angle_alpha   90.00
_cell.angle_beta   90.00
_cell.angle_gamma   90.00
#
_symmetry.space_group_name_H-M   'P 1'
#
loop_
_entity.id
_entity.type
_entity.pdbx_description
1 polymer ?
#
loop_
_entity_poly.entity_id
_entity_poly.type
_entity_poly.pdbx_seq_one_letter_code
_entity_poly.pdbx_strand_id
1 'polypeptide(L)' 'MKIAVIALGGNALITPEEEGTIEQQIKHINKTISHLKNLSKKYKIVLTHGNGPQVGDLLIQQHST' A
#
# COMPACT_ATOMS: atom_id res chain seq x y z
N MET A 1 -17.17 10.85 -17.01
CA MET A 1 -16.54 10.06 -15.92
C MET A 1 -15.52 10.96 -15.22
N LYS A 2 -15.64 11.20 -13.91
CA LYS A 2 -14.74 12.12 -13.15
C LYS A 2 -13.46 11.38 -12.72
N ILE A 3 -12.40 12.12 -12.45
CA ILE A 3 -11.14 11.57 -11.90
C ILE A 3 -11.21 11.64 -10.38
N ALA A 4 -10.79 10.57 -9.71
CA ALA A 4 -10.56 10.54 -8.26
C ALA A 4 -9.09 10.17 -8.00
N VAL A 5 -8.40 10.99 -7.20
CA VAL A 5 -7.04 10.69 -6.72
C VAL A 5 -7.18 10.10 -5.32
N ILE A 6 -6.63 8.91 -5.12
CA ILE A 6 -6.71 8.16 -3.87
C ILE A 6 -5.29 7.96 -3.36
N ALA A 7 -4.98 8.57 -2.20
CA ALA A 7 -3.71 8.41 -1.52
C ALA A 7 -3.85 7.39 -0.39
N LEU A 8 -3.16 6.26 -0.52
CA LEU A 8 -3.07 5.25 0.54
C LEU A 8 -1.93 5.62 1.51
N GLY A 9 -2.14 5.40 2.81
CA GLY A 9 -1.04 5.50 3.78
C GLY A 9 0.01 4.40 3.55
N GLY A 10 1.26 4.62 3.96
CA GLY A 10 2.30 3.57 3.90
C GLY A 10 1.93 2.32 4.71
N ASN A 11 1.19 2.52 5.81
CA ASN A 11 0.65 1.45 6.67
C ASN A 11 -0.56 0.72 6.05
N ALA A 12 -1.03 1.15 4.87
CA ALA A 12 -2.04 0.39 4.12
C ALA A 12 -1.43 -0.82 3.41
N LEU A 13 -0.10 -0.90 3.35
CA LEU A 13 0.68 -1.95 2.70
C LEU A 13 1.28 -2.96 3.68
N ILE A 14 1.58 -2.54 4.91
CA ILE A 14 2.17 -3.34 5.99
C ILE A 14 1.57 -2.86 7.31
N THR A 15 1.25 -3.76 8.24
CA THR A 15 0.95 -3.37 9.64
C THR A 15 2.15 -3.60 10.56
N PRO A 16 2.27 -2.87 11.68
CA PRO A 16 3.40 -2.99 12.60
C PRO A 16 3.59 -4.39 13.19
N GLU A 17 2.54 -5.21 13.18
CA GLU A 17 2.55 -6.58 13.72
C GLU A 17 3.03 -7.63 12.70
N GLU A 18 3.28 -7.24 11.45
CA GLU A 18 3.73 -8.13 10.39
C GLU A 18 5.26 -8.03 10.18
N GLU A 19 5.88 -9.14 9.78
CA GLU A 19 7.32 -9.19 9.42
C GLU A 19 7.65 -8.45 8.12
N GLY A 20 6.63 -8.01 7.38
CA GLY A 20 6.79 -7.25 6.14
C GLY A 20 7.12 -8.09 4.91
N THR A 21 6.82 -9.40 4.91
CA THR A 21 7.10 -10.27 3.76
C THR A 21 6.32 -9.85 2.51
N ILE A 22 6.80 -10.25 1.33
CA ILE A 22 6.12 -9.97 0.06
C ILE A 22 4.69 -10.52 0.08
N GLU A 23 4.48 -11.71 0.63
CA GLU A 23 3.16 -12.35 0.74
C GLU A 23 2.20 -11.54 1.64
N GLN A 24 2.70 -11.03 2.77
CA GLN A 24 1.93 -10.17 3.67
C GLN A 24 1.53 -8.87 2.96
N GLN A 25 2.47 -8.23 2.27
CA GLN A 25 2.22 -7.02 1.49
C GLN A 25 1.17 -7.23 0.40
N ILE A 26 1.26 -8.33 -0.36
CA ILE A 26 0.27 -8.69 -1.40
C ILE A 26 -1.11 -8.90 -0.78
N LYS A 27 -1.20 -9.62 0.35
CA LYS A 27 -2.46 -9.86 1.05
C LYS A 27 -3.09 -8.54 1.52
N HIS A 28 -2.29 -7.63 2.08
CA HIS A 28 -2.76 -6.32 2.54
C HIS A 28 -3.25 -5.45 1.39
N ILE A 29 -2.49 -5.38 0.29
CA ILE A 29 -2.89 -4.56 -0.85
C ILE A 29 -4.18 -5.08 -1.49
N ASN A 30 -4.33 -6.41 -1.62
CA ASN A 30 -5.56 -7.01 -2.14
C ASN A 30 -6.78 -6.65 -1.29
N LYS A 31 -6.64 -6.69 0.04
CA LYS A 31 -7.70 -6.26 0.96
C LYS A 31 -8.02 -4.78 0.77
N THR A 32 -7.02 -3.91 0.73
CA THR A 32 -7.18 -2.45 0.57
C THR A 32 -7.87 -2.11 -0.75
N ILE A 33 -7.44 -2.68 -1.86
CA ILE A 33 -8.00 -2.44 -3.19
C ILE A 33 -9.42 -2.99 -3.33
N SER A 34 -9.78 -4.05 -2.60
CA SER A 34 -11.15 -4.60 -2.62
C SER A 34 -12.21 -3.56 -2.24
N HIS A 35 -11.90 -2.63 -1.33
CA HIS A 35 -12.77 -1.53 -0.94
C HIS A 35 -12.97 -0.48 -2.06
N LEU A 36 -12.04 -0.40 -3.00
CA LEU A 36 -12.08 0.58 -4.11
C LEU A 36 -12.87 0.08 -5.33
N LYS A 37 -13.29 -1.20 -5.34
CA LYS A 37 -13.99 -1.83 -6.47
C LYS A 37 -15.26 -1.09 -6.91
N ASN A 38 -16.01 -0.50 -5.98
CA ASN A 38 -17.21 0.25 -6.31
C ASN A 38 -16.90 1.68 -6.79
N LEU A 39 -15.77 2.25 -6.36
CA LEU A 39 -15.31 3.56 -6.83
C LEU A 39 -14.79 3.47 -8.27
N SER A 40 -14.12 2.38 -8.65
CA SER A 40 -13.57 2.21 -10.00
C SER A 40 -14.65 2.14 -11.09
N LYS A 41 -15.88 1.77 -10.71
CA LYS A 41 -17.05 1.81 -11.61
C LYS A 41 -17.57 3.23 -11.86
N LYS A 42 -17.25 4.19 -10.98
CA LYS A 42 -17.79 5.57 -11.00
C LYS A 42 -16.73 6.61 -11.41
N TYR A 43 -15.46 6.32 -11.14
CA TYR A 43 -14.34 7.25 -11.34
C TYR A 43 -13.21 6.59 -12.13
N LYS A 44 -12.48 7.41 -12.90
CA LYS A 44 -11.10 7.08 -13.29
C LYS A 44 -10.21 7.30 -12.07
N ILE A 45 -9.61 6.24 -11.56
CA ILE A 45 -8.83 6.29 -10.32
C ILE A 45 -7.36 6.52 -10.66
N VAL A 46 -6.74 7.49 -9.98
CA VAL A 46 -5.29 7.60 -9.82
C VAL A 46 -4.97 7.17 -8.40
N LEU A 47 -4.15 6.13 -8.24
CA LEU A 47 -3.76 5.60 -6.94
C LEU A 47 -2.33 6.05 -6.61
N THR A 48 -2.13 6.57 -5.41
CA THR A 48 -0.80 6.84 -4.85
C THR A 48 -0.69 6.17 -3.48
N HIS A 49 0.53 6.01 -2.97
CA HIS A 49 0.75 5.50 -1.63
C HIS A 49 2.00 6.12 -0.98
N GLY A 50 2.07 6.08 0.35
CA GLY A 50 3.31 6.30 1.08
C GLY A 50 4.21 5.05 1.06
N ASN A 51 5.52 5.22 1.23
CA ASN A 51 6.51 4.14 1.21
C ASN A 51 7.42 4.12 2.46
N GLY A 52 7.04 4.84 3.53
CA GLY A 52 7.86 5.01 4.73
C GLY A 52 8.34 3.72 5.38
N PRO A 53 7.44 2.77 5.71
CA PRO A 53 7.83 1.46 6.25
C PRO A 53 8.80 0.71 5.34
N GLN A 54 8.51 0.67 4.03
CA GLN A 54 9.31 -0.08 3.05
C GLN A 54 10.73 0.47 2.93
N VAL A 55 10.87 1.80 2.88
CA VAL A 55 12.19 2.44 2.84
C VAL A 55 12.91 2.27 4.18
N GLY A 56 12.19 2.34 5.31
CA GLY A 56 12.75 2.10 6.64
C GLY A 56 13.36 0.69 6.75
N ASP A 57 12.64 -0.33 6.33
CA ASP A 57 13.10 -1.72 6.37
C ASP A 57 14.34 -1.94 5.48
N LEU A 58 14.32 -1.36 4.26
CA LEU A 58 15.48 -1.40 3.37
C LEU A 58 16.72 -0.75 3.99
N LEU A 59 16.56 0.41 4.64
CA LEU A 59 17.67 1.08 5.33
C LEU A 59 18.25 0.22 6.45
N ILE A 60 17.40 -0.42 7.26
CA ILE A 60 17.85 -1.32 8.34
C ILE A 60 18.65 -2.50 7.78
N GLN A 61 18.19 -3.09 6.67
CA GLN A 61 18.90 -4.19 6.00
C GLN A 61 20.29 -3.76 5.50
N GLN A 62 20.38 -2.57 4.89
CA GLN A 62 21.65 -2.03 4.40
C GLN A 62 22.66 -1.73 5.52
N HIS A 63 22.20 -1.28 6.69
CA HIS A 63 23.06 -1.04 7.84
C HIS A 63 23.48 -2.30 8.59
N SER A 64 22.79 -3.43 8.35
CA SER A 64 23.07 -4.72 8.99
C SER A 64 24.03 -5.60 8.17
N THR A 65 24.54 -5.10 7.03
CA THR A 65 25.50 -5.78 6.14
C THR A 65 26.89 -5.15 6.29
#